data_AF-A0A3A8Z7A7-F1
#
_entry.id   AF-A0A3A8Z7A7-F1
#
_cell.length_a   1.000
_cell.length_b   1.000
_cell.length_c   1.000
_cell.angle_alpha   90.00
_cell.angle_beta   90.00
_cell.angle_gamma   90.00
#
_symmetry.space_group_name_H-M   'P 1'
#
loop_
_entity.id
_entity.type
_entity.pdbx_description
1 polymer ?
#
loop_
_entity_poly.entity_id
_entity_poly.type
_entity_poly.pdbx_seq_one_letter_code
_entity_poly.pdbx_strand_id
1 'polypeptide(L)'
;MDITGIAKSHHADIPKPSSKKEWKLSDSLREQIAGYAREDAAQGVYMGNKFLALRKSEVAKVAPDRAALMGKVSQEMADMKTIREADERWLCLLFGEPYEAKFQSGGTGSAVHVYDGNGDEVLTYTAGVGWHEKESKAETQVHGALKAAYYDAYHAAINAGVAGMEMQGGFDARA
;
A
#
# COMPACT_ATOMS: atom_id res chain seq x y z
N MET A 1 27.20 -5.08 -33.49
CA MET A 1 25.80 -4.68 -33.66
C MET A 1 25.46 -3.80 -32.48
N ASP A 2 25.36 -2.52 -32.78
CA ASP A 2 25.31 -1.41 -31.84
C ASP A 2 23.96 -1.33 -31.12
N ILE A 3 24.03 -1.13 -29.80
CA ILE A 3 22.89 -0.93 -28.91
C ILE A 3 22.29 0.44 -29.26
N THR A 4 21.27 0.43 -30.11
CA THR A 4 20.69 1.64 -30.67
C THR A 4 19.71 2.24 -29.66
N GLY A 5 20.12 3.38 -29.08
CA GLY A 5 19.24 4.46 -28.66
C GLY A 5 18.27 4.17 -27.51
N ILE A 6 18.72 4.42 -26.27
CA ILE A 6 17.82 4.86 -25.21
C ILE A 6 17.30 6.23 -25.63
N ALA A 7 16.15 6.27 -26.31
CA ALA A 7 15.48 7.51 -26.64
C ALA A 7 15.11 8.20 -25.32
N LYS A 8 15.80 9.30 -25.01
CA LYS A 8 15.41 10.23 -23.95
C LYS A 8 14.02 10.74 -24.29
N SER A 9 12.99 10.11 -23.73
CA SER A 9 11.64 10.63 -23.77
C SER A 9 11.67 11.99 -23.08
N HIS A 10 11.37 13.03 -23.85
CA HIS A 10 11.12 14.35 -23.33
C HIS A 10 10.00 14.21 -22.29
N HIS A 11 10.35 14.32 -21.01
CA HIS A 11 9.40 14.63 -19.96
C HIS A 11 8.86 16.01 -20.33
N ALA A 12 7.77 16.04 -21.10
CA ALA A 12 6.85 17.16 -21.00
C ALA A 12 6.46 17.20 -19.52
N ASP A 13 6.63 18.34 -18.88
CA ASP A 13 6.16 18.60 -17.53
C ASP A 13 4.65 18.41 -17.50
N ILE A 14 4.21 17.16 -17.35
CA ILE A 14 2.83 16.80 -17.05
C ILE A 14 2.58 17.43 -15.67
N PRO A 15 1.69 18.41 -15.56
CA PRO A 15 1.44 19.06 -14.29
C PRO A 15 0.89 18.02 -13.33
N LYS A 16 1.72 17.62 -12.34
CA LYS A 16 1.34 16.73 -11.24
C LYS A 16 -0.09 17.05 -10.79
N PRO A 17 -1.02 16.10 -10.82
CA PRO A 17 -2.38 16.34 -10.40
C PRO A 17 -2.35 16.54 -8.90
N SER A 18 -3.09 17.55 -8.49
CA SER A 18 -3.26 17.97 -7.11
C SER A 18 -3.58 16.81 -6.17
N SER A 19 -2.68 16.58 -5.22
CA SER A 19 -2.98 16.26 -3.82
C SER A 19 -4.15 15.28 -3.58
N LYS A 20 -3.93 13.98 -3.82
CA LYS A 20 -4.49 13.00 -2.87
C LYS A 20 -4.02 13.45 -1.49
N LYS A 21 -4.94 13.77 -0.57
CA LYS A 21 -4.61 14.19 0.80
C LYS A 21 -3.52 13.26 1.32
N GLU A 22 -2.31 13.79 1.54
CA GLU A 22 -1.23 13.04 2.17
C GLU A 22 -1.79 12.45 3.45
N TRP A 23 -1.85 11.12 3.51
CA TRP A 23 -2.30 10.45 4.71
C TRP A 23 -1.32 10.78 5.83
N LYS A 24 -1.85 11.18 6.98
CA LYS A 24 -1.08 11.50 8.17
C LYS A 24 -1.72 10.83 9.37
N LEU A 25 -0.89 10.31 10.25
CA LEU A 25 -1.31 9.70 11.50
C LEU A 25 -1.76 10.80 12.47
N SER A 26 -3.07 11.05 12.53
CA SER A 26 -3.68 12.06 13.40
C SER A 26 -3.64 11.65 14.87
N ASP A 27 -3.74 12.64 15.76
CA ASP A 27 -3.72 12.40 17.22
C ASP A 27 -4.89 11.51 17.66
N SER A 28 -6.10 11.76 17.14
CA SER A 28 -7.26 10.89 17.41
C SER A 28 -7.03 9.45 16.94
N LEU A 29 -6.36 9.24 15.81
CA LEU A 29 -6.04 7.89 15.33
C LEU A 29 -4.97 7.23 16.22
N ARG A 30 -3.97 7.99 16.70
CA ARG A 30 -2.98 7.51 17.68
C ARG A 30 -3.63 7.09 18.98
N GLU A 31 -4.54 7.90 19.50
CA GLU A 31 -5.29 7.60 20.73
C GLU A 31 -6.13 6.33 20.57
N GLN A 32 -6.79 6.15 19.43
CA GLN A 32 -7.58 4.95 19.15
C GLN A 32 -6.68 3.69 19.08
N ILE A 33 -5.53 3.78 18.41
CA ILE A 33 -4.54 2.70 18.35
C ILE A 33 -4.01 2.37 19.76
N ALA A 34 -3.70 3.39 20.56
CA ALA A 34 -3.23 3.21 21.93
C ALA A 34 -4.31 2.62 22.85
N GLY A 35 -5.58 2.93 22.60
CA GLY A 35 -6.72 2.28 23.25
C GLY A 35 -6.74 0.78 22.97
N TYR A 36 -6.72 0.40 21.69
CA TYR A 36 -6.71 -1.01 21.30
C TYR A 36 -5.47 -1.75 21.80
N ALA A 37 -4.29 -1.15 21.71
CA ALA A 37 -3.06 -1.75 22.20
C ALA A 37 -3.09 -2.04 23.71
N ARG A 38 -3.71 -1.16 24.51
CA ARG A 38 -3.91 -1.39 25.96
C ARG A 38 -4.90 -2.51 26.24
N GLU A 39 -6.03 -2.52 25.54
CA GLU A 39 -7.04 -3.60 25.66
C GLU A 39 -6.45 -4.96 25.29
N ASP A 40 -5.69 -5.00 24.20
CA ASP A 40 -5.02 -6.19 23.68
C ASP A 40 -3.92 -6.66 24.65
N ALA A 41 -3.11 -5.74 25.20
CA ALA A 41 -2.09 -6.03 26.21
C ALA A 41 -2.69 -6.62 27.50
N ALA A 42 -3.81 -6.08 27.97
CA ALA A 42 -4.52 -6.61 29.15
C ALA A 42 -5.05 -8.03 28.93
N GLN A 43 -5.31 -8.41 27.67
CA GLN A 43 -5.76 -9.75 27.28
C GLN A 43 -4.60 -10.68 26.88
N GLY A 44 -3.35 -10.19 26.86
CA GLY A 44 -2.19 -10.94 26.36
C GLY A 44 -2.25 -11.24 24.87
N VAL A 45 -3.04 -10.49 24.10
CA VAL A 45 -3.19 -10.64 22.64
C VAL A 45 -2.32 -9.59 21.96
N TYR A 46 -1.52 -9.97 20.97
CA TYR A 46 -0.77 -9.00 20.16
C TYR A 46 -1.45 -8.77 18.82
N MET A 47 -1.73 -7.51 18.49
CA MET A 47 -2.45 -7.06 17.29
C MET A 47 -3.83 -7.70 17.15
N GLY A 48 -4.74 -7.35 18.08
CA GLY A 48 -6.09 -7.87 18.10
C GLY A 48 -6.94 -7.45 16.89
N ASN A 49 -8.09 -8.11 16.74
CA ASN A 49 -8.99 -7.94 15.60
C ASN A 49 -9.43 -6.48 15.37
N LYS A 50 -9.62 -5.70 16.44
CA LYS A 50 -9.98 -4.28 16.35
C LYS A 50 -8.89 -3.46 15.65
N PHE A 51 -7.63 -3.69 16.02
CA PHE A 51 -6.49 -3.03 15.37
C PHE A 51 -6.31 -3.51 13.92
N LEU A 52 -6.48 -4.80 13.64
CA LEU A 52 -6.38 -5.32 12.27
C LEU A 52 -7.47 -4.74 11.35
N ALA A 53 -8.71 -4.63 11.85
CA ALA A 53 -9.81 -3.99 11.12
C ALA A 53 -9.53 -2.50 10.87
N LEU A 54 -9.04 -1.78 11.88
CA LEU A 54 -8.63 -0.38 11.75
C LEU A 54 -7.53 -0.23 10.69
N ARG A 55 -6.47 -1.04 10.77
CA ARG A 55 -5.36 -1.06 9.81
C ARG A 55 -5.87 -1.27 8.39
N LYS A 56 -6.76 -2.24 8.16
CA LYS A 56 -7.36 -2.47 6.84
C LYS A 56 -8.12 -1.24 6.33
N SER A 57 -8.90 -0.60 7.20
CA SER A 57 -9.70 0.58 6.82
C SER A 57 -8.85 1.81 6.50
N GLU A 58 -7.77 2.07 7.24
CA GLU A 58 -6.87 3.21 6.99
C GLU A 58 -6.06 3.01 5.71
N VAL A 59 -5.63 1.78 5.42
CA VAL A 59 -4.88 1.45 4.21
C VAL A 59 -5.77 1.58 2.97
N ALA A 60 -7.03 1.17 3.06
CA ALA A 60 -8.00 1.33 1.97
C ALA A 60 -8.21 2.79 1.54
N LYS A 61 -7.95 3.78 2.42
CA LYS A 61 -8.06 5.21 2.07
C LYS A 61 -6.95 5.69 1.15
N VAL A 62 -5.78 5.04 1.18
CA VAL A 62 -4.62 5.37 0.35
C VAL A 62 -4.42 4.39 -0.80
N ALA A 63 -5.08 3.23 -0.72
CA ALA A 63 -5.01 2.18 -1.72
C ALA A 63 -5.46 2.69 -3.10
N PRO A 64 -4.78 2.32 -4.18
CA PRO A 64 -5.27 2.54 -5.54
C PRO A 64 -6.53 1.70 -5.81
N ASP A 65 -7.44 2.22 -6.64
CA ASP A 65 -8.61 1.46 -7.09
C ASP A 65 -8.21 0.42 -8.14
N ARG A 66 -7.62 -0.69 -7.67
CA ARG A 66 -7.13 -1.78 -8.52
C ARG A 66 -8.25 -2.45 -9.30
N ALA A 67 -9.46 -2.50 -8.75
CA ALA A 67 -10.61 -3.10 -9.42
C ALA A 67 -11.03 -2.28 -10.64
N ALA A 68 -11.10 -0.95 -10.51
CA ALA A 68 -11.36 -0.08 -11.65
C ALA A 68 -10.23 -0.15 -12.69
N LEU A 69 -8.95 -0.22 -12.25
CA LEU A 69 -7.82 -0.38 -13.15
C LEU A 69 -7.88 -1.71 -13.92
N MET A 70 -8.13 -2.84 -13.23
CA MET A 70 -8.29 -4.16 -13.86
C MET A 70 -9.46 -4.17 -14.84
N GLY A 71 -10.61 -3.58 -14.47
CA GLY A 71 -11.78 -3.49 -15.32
C GLY A 71 -11.52 -2.69 -16.60
N LYS A 72 -10.89 -1.52 -16.46
CA LYS A 72 -10.52 -0.66 -17.60
C LYS A 72 -9.54 -1.37 -18.53
N VAL A 73 -8.50 -2.03 -18.00
CA VAL A 73 -7.58 -2.79 -18.84
C VAL A 73 -8.30 -3.96 -19.52
N SER A 74 -9.11 -4.71 -18.78
CA SER A 74 -9.78 -5.90 -19.33
C SER A 74 -10.82 -5.56 -20.41
N GLN A 75 -11.55 -4.46 -20.25
CA GLN A 75 -12.52 -3.97 -21.24
C GLN A 75 -11.83 -3.58 -22.55
N GLU A 76 -10.78 -2.76 -22.47
CA GLU A 76 -10.03 -2.32 -23.65
C GLU A 76 -9.24 -3.48 -24.28
N MET A 77 -8.84 -4.48 -23.46
CA MET A 77 -8.29 -5.75 -23.96
C MET A 77 -9.33 -6.62 -24.69
N ALA A 78 -10.62 -6.50 -24.38
CA ALA A 78 -11.68 -7.22 -25.08
C ALA A 78 -12.05 -6.54 -26.41
N ASP A 79 -11.93 -5.21 -26.49
CA ASP A 79 -12.09 -4.41 -27.72
C ASP A 79 -10.92 -4.65 -28.73
N MET A 80 -9.89 -5.39 -28.31
CA MET A 80 -8.63 -5.71 -28.98
C MET A 80 -8.70 -6.78 -30.09
N LYS A 81 -9.82 -6.94 -30.81
CA LYS A 81 -9.86 -7.87 -31.98
C LYS A 81 -9.01 -7.36 -33.16
N THR A 82 -8.58 -6.09 -33.15
CA THR A 82 -8.00 -5.40 -34.31
C THR A 82 -6.54 -4.96 -34.17
N ILE A 83 -5.89 -5.12 -33.02
CA ILE A 83 -4.57 -4.51 -32.78
C ILE A 83 -3.56 -5.57 -32.33
N ARG A 84 -3.11 -6.39 -33.28
CA ARG A 84 -2.01 -7.34 -33.08
C ARG A 84 -0.63 -6.70 -33.32
N GLU A 85 -0.55 -5.42 -33.73
CA GLU A 85 0.67 -4.84 -34.31
C GLU A 85 0.96 -3.37 -33.96
N ALA A 86 0.25 -2.73 -33.02
CA ALA A 86 0.54 -1.34 -32.62
C ALA A 86 0.23 -1.18 -31.13
N ASP A 87 1.01 -0.56 -30.25
CA ASP A 87 2.31 0.08 -30.26
C ASP A 87 2.54 0.34 -28.75
N GLU A 88 3.75 0.16 -28.21
CA GLU A 88 4.06 0.34 -26.76
C GLU A 88 3.62 1.71 -26.21
N ARG A 89 3.33 2.66 -27.12
CA ARG A 89 2.89 4.04 -26.89
C ARG A 89 1.42 4.20 -26.46
N TRP A 90 0.53 3.24 -26.72
CA TRP A 90 -0.92 3.42 -26.43
C TRP A 90 -1.28 3.17 -24.96
N LEU A 91 -0.64 2.21 -24.30
CA LEU A 91 -0.85 1.95 -22.86
C LEU A 91 -0.42 3.14 -21.98
N CYS A 92 0.61 3.89 -22.40
CA CYS A 92 1.03 5.13 -21.73
C CYS A 92 -0.03 6.26 -21.83
N LEU A 93 -0.80 6.32 -22.91
CA LEU A 93 -1.82 7.37 -23.14
C LEU A 93 -3.15 7.07 -22.43
N LEU A 94 -3.47 5.80 -22.19
CA LEU A 94 -4.77 5.36 -21.67
C LEU A 94 -5.04 5.74 -20.21
N PHE A 95 -3.99 5.87 -19.41
CA PHE A 95 -4.11 6.10 -17.97
C PHE A 95 -4.02 7.55 -17.54
N GLY A 96 -3.97 8.48 -18.53
CA GLY A 96 -4.19 9.92 -18.42
C GLY A 96 -4.66 10.33 -17.03
N GLU A 97 -3.63 10.60 -16.24
CA GLU A 97 -3.56 11.07 -14.87
C GLU A 97 -4.54 10.48 -13.81
N PRO A 98 -4.04 9.74 -12.77
CA PRO A 98 -2.65 9.64 -12.29
C PRO A 98 -2.05 8.23 -12.39
N TYR A 99 -2.18 7.53 -13.52
CA TYR A 99 -1.54 6.20 -13.66
C TYR A 99 -0.71 6.14 -14.94
N GLU A 100 0.38 5.37 -14.93
CA GLU A 100 1.18 5.07 -16.12
C GLU A 100 1.16 3.57 -16.36
N ALA A 101 1.07 3.10 -17.60
CA ALA A 101 1.24 1.67 -17.88
C ALA A 101 2.33 1.44 -18.91
N LYS A 102 3.14 0.40 -18.66
CA LYS A 102 4.23 -0.03 -19.53
C LYS A 102 3.98 -1.45 -19.98
N PHE A 103 4.10 -1.67 -21.28
CA PHE A 103 4.12 -2.99 -21.86
C PHE A 103 5.55 -3.50 -21.90
N GLN A 104 5.78 -4.72 -21.46
CA GLN A 104 7.05 -5.40 -21.65
C GLN A 104 6.82 -6.64 -22.53
N SER A 105 7.39 -6.59 -23.73
CA SER A 105 7.43 -7.71 -24.67
C SER A 105 8.87 -8.10 -24.94
N GLY A 106 9.31 -9.23 -24.38
CA GLY A 106 10.62 -9.82 -24.66
C GLY A 106 10.95 -11.01 -23.76
N GLY A 107 11.43 -12.12 -24.35
CA GLY A 107 11.78 -13.35 -23.62
C GLY A 107 10.58 -14.23 -23.24
N THR A 108 10.52 -14.69 -21.98
CA THR A 108 9.59 -15.71 -21.43
C THR A 108 8.12 -15.29 -21.24
N GLY A 109 7.67 -14.17 -21.81
CA GLY A 109 6.26 -13.79 -21.77
C GLY A 109 6.01 -12.30 -22.04
N SER A 110 4.74 -11.95 -22.20
CA SER A 110 4.25 -10.56 -22.32
C SER A 110 3.59 -10.13 -21.01
N ALA A 111 3.96 -8.97 -20.50
CA ALA A 111 3.39 -8.41 -19.26
C ALA A 111 3.00 -6.93 -19.41
N VAL A 112 1.95 -6.52 -18.70
CA VAL A 112 1.52 -5.13 -18.56
C VAL A 112 1.76 -4.72 -17.11
N HIS A 113 2.55 -3.68 -16.90
CA HIS A 113 2.82 -3.10 -15.59
C HIS A 113 2.08 -1.78 -15.47
N VAL A 114 1.32 -1.58 -14.38
CA VAL A 114 0.60 -0.34 -14.09
C VAL A 114 1.22 0.31 -12.86
N TYR A 115 1.59 1.57 -13.01
CA TYR A 115 2.20 2.42 -12.01
C TYR A 115 1.21 3.51 -11.58
N ASP A 116 1.23 3.88 -10.31
CA ASP A 116 0.50 5.05 -9.81
C ASP A 116 1.24 6.37 -10.08
N GLY A 117 0.61 7.48 -9.73
CA GLY A 117 1.16 8.82 -9.93
C GLY A 117 2.39 9.13 -9.08
N ASN A 118 2.76 8.23 -8.15
CA ASN A 118 4.02 8.28 -7.41
C ASN A 118 5.12 7.44 -8.06
N GLY A 119 4.80 6.74 -9.15
CA GLY A 119 5.70 5.82 -9.85
C GLY A 119 5.79 4.43 -9.20
N ASP A 120 4.90 4.07 -8.29
CA ASP A 120 4.87 2.74 -7.69
C ASP A 120 4.09 1.79 -8.57
N GLU A 121 4.65 0.61 -8.86
CA GLU A 121 3.93 -0.44 -9.57
C GLU A 121 2.83 -0.99 -8.66
N VAL A 122 1.57 -0.83 -9.03
CA VAL A 122 0.41 -1.21 -8.22
C VAL A 122 -0.31 -2.45 -8.74
N LEU A 123 -0.08 -2.79 -10.01
CA LEU A 123 -0.74 -3.90 -10.69
C LEU A 123 0.13 -4.41 -11.85
N THR A 124 0.16 -5.74 -12.03
CA THR A 124 0.84 -6.40 -13.15
C THR A 124 -0.11 -7.41 -13.77
N TYR A 125 -0.26 -7.42 -15.09
CA TYR A 125 -0.87 -8.53 -15.81
C TYR A 125 0.20 -9.33 -16.55
N THR A 126 0.26 -10.64 -16.32
CA THR A 126 1.16 -11.53 -17.04
C THR A 126 0.36 -12.48 -17.91
N ALA A 127 0.64 -12.53 -19.21
CA ALA A 127 -0.05 -13.43 -20.13
C ALA A 127 0.08 -14.89 -19.67
N GLY A 128 -1.05 -15.59 -19.55
CA GLY A 128 -1.11 -16.99 -19.09
C GLY A 128 -1.11 -17.17 -17.56
N VAL A 129 -0.83 -16.12 -16.78
CA VAL A 129 -0.86 -16.16 -15.30
C VAL A 129 -1.98 -15.30 -14.73
N GLY A 130 -2.27 -14.15 -15.35
CA GLY A 130 -3.33 -13.24 -14.93
C GLY A 130 -2.83 -12.03 -14.14
N TRP A 131 -3.71 -11.47 -13.31
CA TRP A 131 -3.48 -10.24 -12.55
C TRP A 131 -2.72 -10.49 -11.24
N HIS A 132 -1.77 -9.61 -10.96
CA HIS A 132 -1.00 -9.55 -9.72
C HIS A 132 -1.07 -8.14 -9.13
N GLU A 133 -1.52 -8.04 -7.88
CA GLU A 133 -1.52 -6.78 -7.15
C GLU A 133 -0.17 -6.55 -6.46
N LYS A 134 0.27 -5.30 -6.44
CA LYS A 134 1.46 -4.87 -5.69
C LYS A 134 1.09 -3.74 -4.74
N GLU A 135 1.59 -3.82 -3.52
CA GLU A 135 1.41 -2.79 -2.49
C GLU A 135 2.17 -1.51 -2.88
N SER A 136 1.52 -0.35 -2.79
CA SER A 136 2.14 0.95 -3.06
C SER A 136 2.94 1.44 -1.87
N LYS A 137 3.89 2.38 -2.07
CA LYS A 137 4.63 2.96 -0.94
C LYS A 137 3.71 3.69 0.04
N ALA A 138 2.60 4.26 -0.45
CA ALA A 138 1.62 4.90 0.41
C ALA A 138 0.97 3.88 1.37
N GLU A 139 0.57 2.70 0.87
CA GLU A 139 0.04 1.63 1.71
C GLU A 139 1.09 1.13 2.72
N THR A 140 2.34 0.93 2.28
CA THR A 140 3.46 0.55 3.15
C THR A 140 3.72 1.61 4.24
N GLN A 141 3.64 2.90 3.91
CA GLN A 141 3.82 4.00 4.87
C GLN A 141 2.74 3.98 5.95
N VAL A 142 1.47 3.80 5.56
CA VAL A 142 0.35 3.65 6.50
C VAL A 142 0.56 2.43 7.39
N HIS A 143 0.91 1.28 6.80
CA HIS A 143 1.22 0.07 7.56
C HIS A 143 2.33 0.28 8.59
N GLY A 144 3.43 0.92 8.19
CA GLY A 144 4.56 1.22 9.08
C GLY A 144 4.16 2.14 10.24
N ALA A 145 3.48 3.24 9.93
CA ALA A 145 3.07 4.23 10.93
C ALA A 145 2.09 3.65 11.97
N LEU A 146 1.08 2.90 11.51
CA LEU A 146 0.12 2.25 12.40
C LEU A 146 0.77 1.18 13.27
N LYS A 147 1.66 0.36 12.68
CA LYS A 147 2.38 -0.69 13.41
C LYS A 147 3.32 -0.11 14.47
N ALA A 148 4.04 0.96 14.17
CA ALA A 148 4.91 1.63 15.12
C ALA A 148 4.10 2.19 16.30
N ALA A 149 3.04 2.94 16.02
CA ALA A 149 2.18 3.49 17.08
C ALA A 149 1.55 2.41 17.97
N TYR A 150 1.11 1.29 17.38
CA TYR A 150 0.59 0.15 18.13
C TYR A 150 1.67 -0.48 19.01
N TYR A 151 2.85 -0.75 18.43
CA TYR A 151 3.96 -1.38 19.14
C TYR A 151 4.38 -0.57 20.36
N ASP A 152 4.56 0.74 20.20
CA ASP A 152 4.95 1.63 21.29
C ASP A 152 3.92 1.61 22.43
N ALA A 153 2.63 1.71 22.08
CA ALA A 153 1.55 1.71 23.06
C ALA A 153 1.37 0.34 23.76
N TYR A 154 1.52 -0.76 23.01
CA TYR A 154 1.40 -2.11 23.54
C TYR A 154 2.51 -2.39 24.56
N HIS A 155 3.76 -2.08 24.21
CA HIS A 155 4.88 -2.28 25.12
C HIS A 155 4.82 -1.35 26.34
N ALA A 156 4.38 -0.11 26.17
CA ALA A 156 4.14 0.78 27.30
C ALA A 156 3.09 0.21 28.26
N ALA A 157 2.00 -0.38 27.73
CA ALA A 157 0.96 -1.00 28.52
C ALA A 157 1.45 -2.24 29.31
N ILE A 158 2.21 -3.12 28.64
CA ILE A 158 2.80 -4.30 29.27
C ILE A 158 3.76 -3.89 30.39
N ASN A 159 4.68 -2.95 30.13
CA ASN A 159 5.66 -2.51 31.11
C ASN A 159 5.01 -1.82 32.31
N ALA A 160 3.96 -1.02 32.10
CA ALA A 160 3.20 -0.41 33.19
C ALA A 160 2.46 -1.47 34.04
N GLY A 161 1.93 -2.52 33.41
CA GLY A 161 1.32 -3.66 34.11
C GLY A 161 2.32 -4.41 35.00
N VAL A 162 3.53 -4.68 34.49
CA VAL A 162 4.60 -5.34 35.26
C VAL A 162 5.04 -4.48 36.45
N ALA A 163 5.28 -3.17 36.24
CA ALA A 163 5.67 -2.26 37.31
C ALA A 163 4.59 -2.12 38.40
N GLY A 164 3.31 -2.18 38.03
CA GLY A 164 2.18 -2.17 38.97
C GLY A 164 2.11 -3.45 39.83
N MET A 165 2.40 -4.61 39.23
CA MET A 165 2.47 -5.89 39.96
C MET A 165 3.67 -5.92 40.94
N GLU A 166 4.82 -5.38 40.54
CA GLU A 166 6.00 -5.29 41.42
C GLU A 166 5.77 -4.35 42.62
N MET A 167 5.03 -3.24 42.44
CA MET A 167 4.67 -2.33 43.55
C MET A 167 3.68 -2.96 44.55
N GLN A 168 2.74 -3.80 44.11
CA GLN A 168 1.82 -4.51 45.01
C GLN A 168 2.46 -5.72 45.71
N GLY A 169 3.56 -6.26 45.17
CA GLY A 169 4.32 -7.37 45.76
C GLY A 169 5.28 -6.96 46.89
N GLY A 170 5.31 -5.69 47.29
CA GLY A 170 6.10 -5.21 48.43
C GLY A 170 5.62 -5.83 49.73
N PHE A 171 6.30 -6.89 50.16
CA PHE A 171 6.17 -7.59 51.45
C PHE A 171 5.69 -6.69 52.59
N ASP A 172 4.45 -6.88 53.05
CA ASP A 172 3.96 -6.34 54.32
C ASP A 172 4.55 -7.20 55.45
N ALA A 173 5.82 -6.95 55.77
CA ALA A 173 6.55 -7.61 56.85
C ALA A 173 6.15 -7.00 58.21
N ARG A 174 4.92 -7.29 58.66
CA ARG A 174 4.49 -7.08 60.05
C ARG A 174 3.66 -8.27 60.54
N ALA A 175 4.36 -9.25 61.10
CA ALA A 175 3.86 -10.15 62.14
C ALA A 175 5.04 -10.69 62.95
#